data_AF-A0A1A0U1M5-F1
#
_entry.id   AF-A0A1A0U1M5-F1
#
_cell.length_a   1.000
_cell.length_b   1.000
_cell.length_c   1.000
_cell.angle_alpha   90.00
_cell.angle_beta   90.00
_cell.angle_gamma   90.00
#
_symmetry.space_group_name_H-M   'P 1'
#
loop_
_entity.id
_entity.type
_entity.pdbx_description
1 polymer ?
#
loop_
_entity_poly.entity_id
_entity_poly.type
_entity_poly.pdbx_seq_one_letter_code
_entity_poly.pdbx_strand_id
1 'polypeptide(L)'
;MRALAVMSTLMPHLSAGRQSAYRNAVALALLAALLAAAFGVLSISLVLAAVALPAAVLAYIHDHDVWRDEPITVVGVGFLLSLLLGVAVGLLENQFTKGVVLVAPAHWPPSGSRILELGVLVPVVAFVAVLIAPTLITARAAFRHPIDALISCSLSGAALSLGLSIVVQRGAFTHIDSTAGDPAHVAFIALTLGFLQPILFATAAAVTVMRLREATGKPVIGLAQGLTLLVLYELATTLLEPYGARGIVLTTVAALVLAAAGLIAARNELHRGLLAEAQEALSGDKALAHPAAAEQVCAHCGAAMVPGAAFCQVCGTASAAMVYEVRPRQLPGGKPVA
;
A
#
# COMPACT_ATOMS: atom_id res chain seq x y z
N MET A 1 -18.21 5.81 -6.01
CA MET A 1 -18.12 4.36 -6.25
C MET A 1 -16.71 3.85 -6.59
N ARG A 2 -15.77 4.64 -7.14
CA ARG A 2 -14.40 4.16 -7.47
C ARG A 2 -13.43 4.04 -6.28
N ALA A 3 -13.56 4.89 -5.26
CA ALA A 3 -12.79 4.78 -4.01
C ALA A 3 -13.09 3.50 -3.20
N LEU A 4 -14.24 2.86 -3.44
CA LEU A 4 -14.58 1.57 -2.83
C LEU A 4 -13.61 0.47 -3.29
N ALA A 5 -13.14 0.52 -4.55
CA ALA A 5 -12.30 -0.52 -5.12
C ALA A 5 -10.87 -0.51 -4.54
N VAL A 6 -10.30 0.67 -4.31
CA VAL A 6 -8.94 0.83 -3.75
C VAL A 6 -8.87 0.24 -2.34
N MET A 7 -9.78 0.67 -1.46
CA MET A 7 -9.80 0.21 -0.08
C MET A 7 -10.15 -1.27 0.03
N SER A 8 -11.09 -1.78 -0.79
CA SER A 8 -11.41 -3.22 -0.81
C SER A 8 -10.26 -4.09 -1.31
N THR A 9 -9.35 -3.52 -2.11
CA THR A 9 -8.20 -4.24 -2.63
C THR A 9 -7.08 -4.28 -1.59
N LEU A 10 -6.78 -3.16 -0.93
CA LEU A 10 -5.70 -3.10 0.07
C LEU A 10 -6.09 -3.67 1.44
N MET A 11 -7.37 -3.64 1.81
CA MET A 11 -7.87 -4.05 3.12
C MET A 11 -9.04 -5.06 2.96
N PRO A 12 -8.74 -6.33 2.67
CA PRO A 12 -9.77 -7.32 2.35
C PRO A 12 -10.67 -7.68 3.53
N HIS A 13 -10.23 -7.53 4.79
CA HIS A 13 -10.97 -7.99 5.98
C HIS A 13 -12.11 -7.08 6.48
N LEU A 14 -12.43 -6.00 5.77
CA LEU A 14 -13.36 -4.99 6.28
C LEU A 14 -14.83 -5.45 6.25
N SER A 15 -15.47 -5.52 7.42
CA SER A 15 -16.93 -5.65 7.53
C SER A 15 -17.65 -4.37 7.10
N ALA A 16 -18.83 -4.49 6.50
CA ALA A 16 -19.56 -3.37 5.89
C ALA A 16 -19.80 -2.17 6.83
N GLY A 17 -19.90 -2.40 8.15
CA GLY A 17 -20.07 -1.35 9.16
C GLY A 17 -18.78 -0.57 9.46
N ARG A 18 -17.64 -1.25 9.66
CA ARG A 18 -16.36 -0.63 10.05
C ARG A 18 -15.57 -0.10 8.85
N GLN A 19 -15.85 -0.59 7.64
CA GLN A 19 -15.34 -0.06 6.38
C GLN A 19 -15.62 1.43 6.20
N SER A 20 -16.78 1.90 6.68
CA SER A 20 -17.13 3.31 6.63
C SER A 20 -16.22 4.17 7.50
N ALA A 21 -15.81 3.68 8.68
CA ALA A 21 -14.95 4.40 9.61
C ALA A 21 -13.53 4.58 9.06
N TYR A 22 -12.89 3.51 8.58
CA TYR A 22 -11.55 3.60 7.95
C TYR A 22 -11.56 4.45 6.69
N ARG A 23 -12.58 4.29 5.84
CA ARG A 23 -12.77 5.14 4.66
C ARG A 23 -12.91 6.60 5.05
N ASN A 24 -13.75 6.90 6.04
CA ASN A 24 -13.98 8.25 6.48
C ASN A 24 -12.71 8.84 7.12
N ALA A 25 -11.92 8.05 7.86
CA ALA A 25 -10.65 8.48 8.43
C ALA A 25 -9.63 8.85 7.33
N VAL A 26 -9.42 7.98 6.33
CA VAL A 26 -8.53 8.26 5.20
C VAL A 26 -9.05 9.43 4.35
N ALA A 27 -10.36 9.49 4.11
CA ALA A 27 -10.98 10.60 3.38
C ALA A 27 -10.86 11.92 4.14
N LEU A 28 -11.00 11.90 5.46
CA LEU A 28 -10.83 13.07 6.32
C LEU A 28 -9.37 13.52 6.36
N ALA A 29 -8.42 12.59 6.42
CA ALA A 29 -7.00 12.90 6.35
C ALA A 29 -6.60 13.49 4.99
N LEU A 30 -7.12 12.93 3.89
CA LEU A 30 -6.98 13.50 2.55
C LEU A 30 -7.60 14.90 2.47
N LEU A 31 -8.82 15.07 2.99
CA LEU A 31 -9.50 16.35 3.00
C LEU A 31 -8.75 17.39 3.84
N ALA A 32 -8.22 17.01 5.00
CA ALA A 32 -7.38 17.87 5.82
C ALA A 32 -6.08 18.25 5.12
N ALA A 33 -5.42 17.31 4.42
CA ALA A 33 -4.24 17.60 3.61
C ALA A 33 -4.57 18.55 2.45
N LEU A 34 -5.70 18.37 1.77
CA LEU A 34 -6.16 19.25 0.68
C LEU A 34 -6.56 20.63 1.18
N LEU A 35 -7.17 20.75 2.36
CA LEU A 35 -7.44 22.03 3.00
C LEU A 35 -6.14 22.74 3.34
N ALA A 36 -5.16 22.05 3.93
CA ALA A 36 -3.84 22.62 4.19
C ALA A 36 -3.14 23.07 2.90
N ALA A 37 -3.30 22.31 1.81
CA ALA A 37 -2.81 22.68 0.48
C ALA A 37 -3.53 23.91 -0.10
N ALA A 38 -4.83 24.05 0.13
CA ALA A 38 -5.61 25.22 -0.29
C ALA A 38 -5.12 26.52 0.37
N PHE A 39 -4.58 26.43 1.59
CA PHE A 39 -3.90 27.52 2.28
C PHE A 39 -2.44 27.73 1.83
N GLY A 40 -1.96 26.97 0.84
CA GLY A 40 -0.60 27.05 0.33
C GLY A 40 0.45 26.41 1.25
N VAL A 41 0.04 25.72 2.32
CA VAL A 41 0.99 25.17 3.31
C VAL A 41 1.43 23.76 2.93
N LEU A 42 2.40 23.68 2.01
CA LEU A 42 2.90 22.41 1.45
C LEU A 42 3.40 21.44 2.52
N SER A 43 4.17 21.91 3.49
CA SER A 43 4.76 21.03 4.51
C SER A 43 3.72 20.35 5.38
N ILE A 44 2.69 21.09 5.85
CA ILE A 44 1.61 20.52 6.66
C ILE A 44 0.80 19.53 5.81
N SER A 45 0.48 19.90 4.57
CA SER A 45 -0.25 19.02 3.64
C SER A 45 0.48 17.70 3.41
N LEU A 46 1.80 17.75 3.16
CA LEU A 46 2.62 16.56 2.95
C LEU A 46 2.75 15.71 4.20
N VAL A 47 2.92 16.30 5.39
CA VAL A 47 2.98 15.55 6.65
C VAL A 47 1.65 14.82 6.89
N LEU A 48 0.51 15.51 6.75
CA LEU A 48 -0.80 14.91 6.90
C LEU A 48 -1.03 13.78 5.91
N ALA A 49 -0.68 13.98 4.64
CA ALA A 49 -0.85 12.98 3.60
C ALA A 49 0.08 11.77 3.80
N ALA A 50 1.36 12.00 4.11
CA ALA A 50 2.35 10.95 4.31
C ALA A 50 2.03 10.06 5.52
N VAL A 51 1.45 10.61 6.59
CA VAL A 51 1.09 9.85 7.80
C VAL A 51 -0.27 9.13 7.65
N ALA A 52 -1.18 9.65 6.82
CA ALA A 52 -2.54 9.13 6.68
C ALA A 52 -2.59 7.64 6.32
N LEU A 53 -1.86 7.22 5.28
CA LEU A 53 -1.87 5.84 4.81
C LEU A 53 -1.20 4.85 5.79
N PRO A 54 0.03 5.12 6.28
CA PRO A 54 0.64 4.31 7.35
C PRO A 54 -0.26 4.14 8.57
N ALA A 55 -0.86 5.24 9.06
CA ALA A 55 -1.74 5.19 10.22
C ALA A 55 -2.99 4.34 9.95
N ALA A 56 -3.59 4.46 8.76
CA ALA A 56 -4.75 3.65 8.38
C ALA A 56 -4.41 2.16 8.28
N VAL A 57 -3.25 1.82 7.71
CA VAL A 57 -2.78 0.43 7.60
C VAL A 57 -2.46 -0.16 8.98
N LEU A 58 -1.78 0.58 9.85
CA LEU A 58 -1.49 0.15 11.22
C LEU A 58 -2.76 -0.01 12.06
N ALA A 59 -3.70 0.93 11.96
CA ALA A 59 -4.98 0.85 12.64
C ALA A 59 -5.77 -0.38 12.16
N TYR A 60 -5.80 -0.64 10.85
CA TYR A 60 -6.44 -1.83 10.29
C TYR A 60 -5.82 -3.13 10.82
N ILE A 61 -4.49 -3.24 10.83
CA ILE A 61 -3.75 -4.40 11.34
C ILE A 61 -4.05 -4.64 12.82
N HIS A 62 -4.00 -3.57 13.62
CA HIS A 62 -4.26 -3.63 15.05
C HIS A 62 -5.69 -4.07 15.35
N ASP A 63 -6.65 -3.55 14.58
CA ASP A 63 -8.07 -3.77 14.82
C ASP A 63 -8.60 -5.12 14.33
N HIS A 64 -7.97 -5.70 13.30
CA HIS A 64 -8.35 -6.99 12.74
C HIS A 64 -7.48 -8.13 13.26
N ASP A 65 -6.58 -7.85 14.21
CA ASP A 65 -5.63 -8.77 14.83
C ASP A 65 -5.01 -9.74 13.79
N VAL A 66 -4.56 -9.15 12.68
CA VAL A 66 -4.16 -9.88 11.46
C VAL A 66 -3.10 -10.94 11.76
N TRP A 67 -2.22 -10.66 12.72
CA TRP A 67 -1.13 -11.53 13.14
C TRP A 67 -1.26 -11.90 14.62
N ARG A 68 -2.28 -12.71 14.95
CA ARG A 68 -2.66 -13.10 16.32
C ARG A 68 -1.51 -13.56 17.21
N ASP A 69 -0.51 -14.23 16.66
CA ASP A 69 0.56 -14.86 17.45
C ASP A 69 1.76 -13.92 17.75
N GLU A 70 2.05 -12.93 16.90
CA GLU A 70 3.18 -11.99 17.08
C GLU A 70 2.88 -10.56 16.52
N PRO A 71 1.81 -9.87 16.96
CA PRO A 71 1.29 -8.72 16.23
C PRO A 71 2.19 -7.49 16.30
N ILE A 72 2.80 -7.20 17.46
CA ILE A 72 3.52 -5.92 17.65
C ILE A 72 4.94 -6.00 17.09
N THR A 73 5.63 -7.11 17.27
CA THR A 73 7.04 -7.26 16.88
C THR A 73 7.19 -7.32 15.36
N VAL A 74 6.38 -8.13 14.68
CA VAL A 74 6.46 -8.29 13.21
C VAL A 74 6.08 -6.99 12.51
N VAL A 75 5.02 -6.33 12.99
CA VAL A 75 4.55 -5.03 12.47
C VAL A 75 5.56 -3.94 12.73
N GLY A 76 6.01 -3.81 13.98
CA GLY A 76 6.94 -2.77 14.38
C GLY A 76 8.26 -2.88 13.64
N VAL A 77 8.84 -4.09 13.58
CA VAL A 77 10.11 -4.32 12.86
C VAL A 77 9.93 -4.14 11.36
N GLY A 78 8.86 -4.69 10.75
CA GLY A 78 8.60 -4.54 9.31
C GLY A 78 8.38 -3.10 8.89
N PHE A 79 7.63 -2.34 9.69
CA PHE A 79 7.41 -0.91 9.52
C PHE A 79 8.71 -0.12 9.66
N LEU A 80 9.43 -0.30 10.76
CA LEU A 80 10.69 0.43 11.02
C LEU A 80 11.75 0.12 9.97
N LEU A 81 11.89 -1.14 9.56
CA LEU A 81 12.81 -1.55 8.51
C LEU A 81 12.48 -0.84 7.19
N SER A 82 11.22 -0.87 6.77
CA SER A 82 10.76 -0.22 5.54
C SER A 82 10.93 1.30 5.60
N LEU A 83 10.68 1.90 6.77
CA LEU A 83 10.87 3.33 7.03
C LEU A 83 12.34 3.73 6.90
N LEU A 84 13.24 3.00 7.55
CA LEU A 84 14.68 3.24 7.50
C LEU A 84 15.24 3.04 6.09
N LEU A 85 14.77 2.03 5.38
CA LEU A 85 15.10 1.83 3.97
C LEU A 85 14.61 2.99 3.10
N GLY A 86 13.38 3.49 3.32
CA GLY A 86 12.88 4.68 2.64
C GLY A 86 13.73 5.92 2.89
N VAL A 87 14.18 6.12 4.13
CA VAL A 87 15.14 7.19 4.47
C VAL A 87 16.47 6.99 3.71
N ALA A 88 17.00 5.77 3.66
CA ALA A 88 18.24 5.47 2.95
C ALA A 88 18.11 5.75 1.43
N VAL A 89 16.99 5.37 0.81
CA VAL A 89 16.70 5.66 -0.60
C VAL A 89 16.57 7.16 -0.83
N GLY A 90 15.88 7.89 0.06
CA GLY A 90 15.74 9.35 -0.07
C GLY A 90 17.07 10.08 0.09
N LEU A 91 17.96 9.58 0.98
CA LEU A 91 19.32 10.11 1.11
C LEU A 91 20.13 9.86 -0.16
N LEU A 92 19.99 8.68 -0.78
CA LEU A 92 20.63 8.35 -2.05
C LEU A 92 20.13 9.28 -3.17
N GLU A 93 18.82 9.46 -3.30
CA GLU A 93 18.21 10.38 -4.27
C GLU A 93 18.75 11.81 -4.12
N ASN A 94 18.82 12.32 -2.89
CA ASN A 94 19.34 13.65 -2.59
C ASN A 94 20.81 13.85 -3.04
N GLN A 95 21.62 12.79 -3.08
CA GLN A 95 23.00 12.89 -3.56
C GLN A 95 23.07 13.13 -5.08
N PHE A 96 22.14 12.57 -5.85
CA PHE A 96 22.03 12.79 -7.29
C PHE A 96 21.46 14.19 -7.60
N THR A 97 20.57 14.72 -6.75
CA THR A 97 19.94 16.03 -6.95
C THR A 97 20.87 17.22 -6.64
N LYS A 98 21.81 17.09 -5.68
CA LYS A 98 22.72 18.17 -5.25
C LYS A 98 23.69 18.70 -6.32
N GLY A 99 23.91 17.98 -7.41
CA GLY A 99 24.80 18.41 -8.50
C GLY A 99 24.25 19.55 -9.38
N VAL A 100 22.99 19.97 -9.17
CA VAL A 100 22.21 20.72 -10.19
C VAL A 100 21.81 22.15 -9.77
N VAL A 101 22.04 22.55 -8.52
CA VAL A 101 21.56 23.85 -7.96
C VAL A 101 22.26 25.09 -8.55
N LEU A 102 23.19 24.92 -9.50
CA LEU A 102 23.88 26.03 -10.19
C LEU A 102 23.39 26.28 -11.63
N VAL A 103 22.34 25.61 -12.11
CA VAL A 103 21.85 25.78 -13.48
C VAL A 103 20.43 26.36 -13.48
N ALA A 104 20.28 27.51 -14.12
CA ALA A 104 19.02 28.21 -14.32
C ALA A 104 17.95 27.29 -14.96
N PRO A 105 16.65 27.53 -14.71
CA PRO A 105 15.57 26.76 -15.32
C PRO A 105 15.66 26.83 -16.85
N ALA A 106 16.17 25.76 -17.45
CA ALA A 106 16.26 25.60 -18.89
C ALA A 106 15.10 24.73 -19.38
N HIS A 107 14.46 25.14 -20.47
CA HIS A 107 13.40 24.38 -21.16
C HIS A 107 13.95 23.16 -21.92
N TRP A 108 15.10 22.64 -21.50
CA TRP A 108 15.78 21.53 -22.15
C TRP A 108 15.48 20.22 -21.43
N PRO A 109 15.41 19.11 -22.19
CA PRO A 109 15.20 17.79 -21.60
C PRO A 109 16.33 17.48 -20.60
N PRO A 110 16.03 16.72 -19.53
CA PRO A 110 17.04 16.32 -18.56
C PRO A 110 18.17 15.55 -19.26
N SER A 111 19.40 15.67 -18.74
CA SER A 111 20.54 14.93 -19.28
C SER A 111 20.29 13.42 -19.23
N GLY A 112 20.87 12.68 -20.18
CA GLY A 112 20.74 11.20 -20.20
C GLY A 112 21.22 10.56 -18.89
N SER A 113 22.24 11.13 -18.24
CA SER A 113 22.70 10.71 -16.91
C SER A 113 21.62 10.86 -15.85
N ARG A 114 20.89 11.99 -15.84
CA ARG A 114 19.81 12.25 -14.88
C ARG A 114 18.63 11.30 -15.07
N ILE A 115 18.27 11.02 -16.33
CA ILE A 115 17.23 10.04 -16.66
C ILE A 115 17.63 8.64 -16.16
N LEU A 116 18.90 8.26 -16.31
CA LEU A 116 19.38 6.95 -15.84
C LEU A 116 19.46 6.89 -14.31
N GLU A 117 19.98 7.93 -13.65
CA GLU A 117 20.15 7.97 -12.20
C GLU A 117 18.80 8.06 -11.48
N LEU A 118 18.00 9.09 -11.76
CA LEU A 118 16.72 9.31 -11.07
C LEU A 118 15.59 8.46 -11.63
N GLY A 119 15.55 8.25 -12.95
CA GLY A 119 14.46 7.54 -13.60
C GLY A 119 14.60 6.01 -13.63
N VAL A 120 15.81 5.47 -13.39
CA VAL A 120 16.05 4.01 -13.42
C VAL A 120 16.78 3.51 -12.17
N LEU A 121 17.93 4.07 -11.82
CA LEU A 121 18.72 3.55 -10.71
C LEU A 121 18.01 3.72 -9.36
N VAL A 122 17.51 4.92 -9.04
CA VAL A 122 16.75 5.19 -7.81
C VAL A 122 15.51 4.30 -7.68
N PRO A 123 14.60 4.18 -8.68
CA PRO A 123 13.44 3.29 -8.57
C PRO A 123 13.81 1.82 -8.49
N VAL A 124 14.91 1.37 -9.10
CA VAL A 124 15.42 -0.01 -8.92
C VAL A 124 15.81 -0.25 -7.47
N VAL A 125 16.54 0.69 -6.85
CA VAL A 125 16.91 0.58 -5.43
C VAL A 125 15.68 0.66 -4.53
N ALA A 126 14.74 1.57 -4.80
CA ALA A 126 13.47 1.68 -4.09
C ALA A 126 12.63 0.41 -4.20
N PHE A 127 12.61 -0.20 -5.40
CA PHE A 127 11.92 -1.46 -5.66
C PHE A 127 12.52 -2.61 -4.84
N VAL A 128 13.85 -2.73 -4.81
CA VAL A 128 14.50 -3.74 -3.96
C VAL A 128 14.18 -3.47 -2.49
N ALA A 129 14.27 -2.22 -2.04
CA ALA A 129 14.00 -1.82 -0.66
C ALA A 129 12.58 -2.15 -0.21
N VAL A 130 11.55 -1.86 -1.03
CA VAL A 130 10.14 -2.13 -0.68
C VAL A 130 9.83 -3.64 -0.60
N LEU A 131 10.65 -4.49 -1.22
CA LEU A 131 10.47 -5.94 -1.18
C LEU A 131 11.07 -6.59 0.07
N ILE A 132 12.06 -5.98 0.72
CA ILE A 132 12.81 -6.61 1.82
C ILE A 132 11.90 -7.01 2.98
N ALA A 133 11.14 -6.06 3.54
CA ALA A 133 10.27 -6.36 4.68
C ALA A 133 9.18 -7.41 4.37
N PRO A 134 8.37 -7.29 3.30
CA PRO A 134 7.32 -8.26 3.02
C PRO A 134 7.86 -9.64 2.66
N THR A 135 9.01 -9.74 1.98
CA THR A 135 9.63 -11.05 1.70
C THR A 135 10.13 -11.73 2.98
N LEU A 136 10.74 -10.98 3.91
CA LEU A 136 11.17 -11.53 5.21
C LEU A 136 9.98 -11.97 6.08
N ILE A 137 8.89 -11.21 6.10
CA ILE A 137 7.68 -11.55 6.86
C ILE A 137 7.03 -12.81 6.26
N THR A 138 6.79 -12.81 4.95
CA THR A 138 6.06 -13.90 4.26
C THR A 138 6.88 -15.17 4.02
N ALA A 139 8.20 -15.13 4.26
CA ALA A 139 9.04 -16.33 4.29
C ALA A 139 8.66 -17.27 5.45
N ARG A 140 8.14 -16.72 6.56
CA ARG A 140 7.70 -17.49 7.73
C ARG A 140 6.44 -18.28 7.39
N ALA A 141 6.39 -19.56 7.78
CA ALA A 141 5.26 -20.45 7.49
C ALA A 141 3.92 -19.91 8.01
N ALA A 142 3.94 -19.20 9.13
CA ALA A 142 2.77 -18.58 9.75
C ALA A 142 2.11 -17.47 8.91
N PHE A 143 2.85 -16.84 7.99
CA PHE A 143 2.37 -15.69 7.20
C PHE A 143 2.36 -15.98 5.69
N ARG A 144 2.11 -17.25 5.35
CA ARG A 144 2.06 -17.71 3.94
C ARG A 144 0.69 -17.51 3.29
N HIS A 145 -0.28 -16.88 3.94
CA HIS A 145 -1.54 -16.63 3.26
C HIS A 145 -1.37 -15.52 2.20
N PRO A 146 -2.03 -15.59 1.02
CA PRO A 146 -1.97 -14.52 0.01
C PRO A 146 -2.36 -13.13 0.55
N ILE A 147 -3.28 -13.09 1.51
CA ILE A 147 -3.71 -11.84 2.16
C ILE A 147 -2.59 -11.25 3.04
N ASP A 148 -1.84 -12.06 3.78
CA ASP A 148 -0.73 -11.57 4.64
C ASP A 148 0.38 -10.92 3.79
N ALA A 149 0.63 -11.48 2.61
CA ALA A 149 1.54 -10.90 1.63
C ALA A 149 1.07 -9.53 1.16
N LEU A 150 -0.22 -9.37 0.88
CA LEU A 150 -0.76 -8.08 0.47
C LEU A 150 -0.70 -7.03 1.59
N ILE A 151 -1.04 -7.41 2.82
CA ILE A 151 -1.02 -6.52 3.99
C ILE A 151 0.42 -6.08 4.30
N SER A 152 1.38 -7.02 4.29
CA SER A 152 2.79 -6.70 4.51
C SER A 152 3.37 -5.80 3.39
N CYS A 153 2.98 -6.02 2.14
CA CYS A 153 3.35 -5.13 1.02
C CYS A 153 2.75 -3.73 1.18
N SER A 154 1.48 -3.62 1.61
CA SER A 154 0.84 -2.35 1.90
C SER A 154 1.53 -1.59 3.02
N LEU A 155 1.90 -2.29 4.10
CA LEU A 155 2.65 -1.71 5.23
C LEU A 155 4.02 -1.21 4.77
N SER A 156 4.75 -2.02 4.00
CA SER A 156 6.08 -1.67 3.52
C SER A 156 6.07 -0.49 2.54
N GLY A 157 5.13 -0.47 1.58
CA GLY A 157 4.99 0.64 0.64
C GLY A 157 4.63 1.97 1.33
N ALA A 158 3.73 1.92 2.32
CA ALA A 158 3.37 3.09 3.12
C ALA A 158 4.56 3.61 3.96
N ALA A 159 5.27 2.72 4.66
CA ALA A 159 6.41 3.06 5.49
C ALA A 159 7.61 3.58 4.68
N LEU A 160 7.91 2.96 3.53
CA LEU A 160 8.98 3.40 2.64
C LEU A 160 8.69 4.79 2.08
N SER A 161 7.45 5.06 1.65
CA SER A 161 7.05 6.38 1.19
C SER A 161 7.10 7.45 2.29
N LEU A 162 6.76 7.09 3.53
CA LEU A 162 6.94 7.97 4.69
C LEU A 162 8.43 8.29 4.90
N GLY A 163 9.31 7.30 4.78
CA GLY A 163 10.77 7.48 4.91
C GLY A 163 11.35 8.41 3.85
N LEU A 164 10.95 8.24 2.60
CA LEU A 164 11.29 9.15 1.49
C LEU A 164 10.83 10.58 1.80
N SER A 165 9.58 10.72 2.25
CA SER A 165 8.99 12.04 2.57
C SER A 165 9.75 12.77 3.68
N ILE A 166 10.27 12.05 4.69
CA ILE A 166 11.08 12.66 5.77
C ILE A 166 12.35 13.32 5.20
N VAL A 167 13.01 12.67 4.25
CA VAL A 167 14.24 13.21 3.65
C VAL A 167 13.93 14.43 2.77
N VAL A 168 12.89 14.35 1.95
CA VAL A 168 12.44 15.45 1.07
C VAL A 168 12.02 16.67 1.89
N GLN A 169 11.20 16.46 2.93
CA GLN A 169 10.70 17.55 3.77
C GLN A 169 11.80 18.21 4.59
N ARG A 170 12.84 17.47 5.01
CA ARG A 170 13.99 18.07 5.70
C ARG A 170 14.66 19.17 4.85
N GLY A 171 14.70 19.00 3.52
CA GLY A 171 15.16 20.05 2.60
C GLY A 171 14.15 21.21 2.42
N ALA A 172 12.85 20.95 2.56
CA ALA A 172 11.82 21.98 2.47
C ALA A 172 11.79 22.90 3.70
N PHE A 173 12.00 22.36 4.90
CA PHE A 173 12.02 23.15 6.15
C PHE A 173 13.28 24.00 6.33
N THR A 174 14.37 23.74 5.60
CA THR A 174 15.58 24.59 5.64
C THR A 174 15.43 25.87 4.81
N HIS A 175 14.41 25.98 3.95
CA HIS A 175 14.16 27.14 3.09
C HIS A 175 12.73 27.66 3.26
N ILE A 176 12.45 28.28 4.41
CA ILE A 176 11.11 28.74 4.86
C ILE A 176 10.47 29.75 3.88
N ASP A 177 11.27 30.56 3.18
CA ASP A 177 10.80 31.63 2.29
C ASP A 177 10.22 31.12 0.94
N SER A 178 10.34 29.82 0.64
CA SER A 178 9.95 29.20 -0.65
C SER A 178 8.61 28.47 -0.60
N THR A 179 7.90 28.53 0.53
CA THR A 179 6.77 27.62 0.82
C THR A 179 5.39 28.15 0.42
N ALA A 180 5.28 29.41 -0.03
CA ALA A 180 4.05 29.95 -0.62
C ALA A 180 4.02 29.66 -2.14
N GLY A 181 3.59 28.46 -2.51
CA GLY A 181 3.31 28.08 -3.89
C GLY A 181 1.83 28.29 -4.25
N ASP A 182 1.51 28.29 -5.54
CA ASP A 182 0.11 28.25 -5.99
C ASP A 182 -0.62 27.04 -5.35
N PRO A 183 -1.73 27.26 -4.62
CA PRO A 183 -2.46 26.21 -3.91
C PRO A 183 -2.81 24.99 -4.75
N ALA A 184 -3.06 25.17 -6.06
CA ALA A 184 -3.32 24.06 -6.96
C ALA A 184 -2.12 23.11 -7.06
N HIS A 185 -0.91 23.65 -7.16
CA HIS A 185 0.33 22.88 -7.27
C HIS A 185 0.62 22.11 -5.99
N VAL A 186 0.42 22.78 -4.85
CA VAL A 186 0.59 22.17 -3.53
C VAL A 186 -0.34 20.96 -3.37
N ALA A 187 -1.59 21.08 -3.84
CA ALA A 187 -2.56 19.98 -3.79
C ALA A 187 -2.14 18.78 -4.67
N PHE A 188 -1.66 19.02 -5.89
CA PHE A 188 -1.20 17.95 -6.79
C PHE A 188 0.05 17.23 -6.27
N ILE A 189 1.00 17.98 -5.69
CA ILE A 189 2.20 17.40 -5.08
C ILE A 189 1.80 16.55 -3.86
N ALA A 190 0.94 17.07 -2.99
CA ALA A 190 0.46 16.34 -1.81
C ALA A 190 -0.31 15.05 -2.18
N LEU A 191 -1.16 15.11 -3.22
CA LEU A 191 -1.87 13.94 -3.73
C LEU A 191 -0.89 12.89 -4.30
N THR A 192 0.11 13.32 -5.06
CA THR A 192 1.06 12.42 -5.71
C THR A 192 1.98 11.75 -4.69
N LEU A 193 2.71 12.55 -3.91
CA LEU A 193 3.71 12.03 -2.96
C LEU A 193 3.06 11.39 -1.73
N GLY A 194 1.92 11.94 -1.28
CA GLY A 194 1.28 11.50 -0.04
C GLY A 194 0.30 10.33 -0.21
N PHE A 195 -0.29 10.15 -1.39
CA PHE A 195 -1.29 9.10 -1.62
C PHE A 195 -0.94 8.16 -2.76
N LEU A 196 -0.63 8.68 -3.95
CA LEU A 196 -0.41 7.83 -5.12
C LEU A 196 0.90 7.03 -5.01
N GLN A 197 1.97 7.67 -4.54
CA GLN A 197 3.28 7.04 -4.39
C GLN A 197 3.29 5.84 -3.41
N PRO A 198 2.73 5.93 -2.19
CA PRO A 198 2.60 4.76 -1.33
C PRO A 198 1.81 3.61 -1.97
N ILE A 199 0.76 3.93 -2.73
CA ILE A 199 -0.06 2.93 -3.44
C ILE A 199 0.76 2.24 -4.54
N LEU A 200 1.56 3.00 -5.29
CA LEU A 200 2.46 2.46 -6.30
C LEU A 200 3.49 1.51 -5.68
N PHE A 201 4.14 1.91 -4.60
CA PHE A 201 5.08 1.04 -3.88
C PHE A 201 4.40 -0.22 -3.33
N ALA A 202 3.25 -0.08 -2.70
CA ALA A 202 2.48 -1.21 -2.16
C ALA A 202 2.07 -2.21 -3.25
N THR A 203 1.56 -1.72 -4.37
CA THR A 203 1.07 -2.58 -5.47
C THR A 203 2.21 -3.21 -6.26
N ALA A 204 3.31 -2.50 -6.50
CA ALA A 204 4.53 -3.06 -7.09
C ALA A 204 5.09 -4.20 -6.25
N ALA A 205 5.15 -4.00 -4.92
CA ALA A 205 5.57 -5.03 -3.98
C ALA A 205 4.60 -6.22 -3.99
N ALA A 206 3.29 -5.98 -3.92
CA ALA A 206 2.28 -7.04 -3.88
C ALA A 206 2.34 -7.95 -5.12
N VAL A 207 2.34 -7.39 -6.33
CA VAL A 207 2.43 -8.19 -7.56
C VAL A 207 3.68 -9.06 -7.59
N THR A 208 4.79 -8.54 -7.08
CA THR A 208 6.07 -9.25 -7.05
C THR A 208 6.11 -10.35 -5.99
N VAL A 209 5.79 -10.02 -4.74
CA VAL A 209 5.88 -10.94 -3.60
C VAL A 209 4.90 -12.09 -3.76
N MET A 210 3.68 -11.84 -4.24
CA MET A 210 2.70 -12.90 -4.46
C MET A 210 3.16 -13.89 -5.53
N ARG A 211 3.72 -13.39 -6.64
CA ARG A 211 4.30 -14.20 -7.71
C ARG A 211 5.54 -14.98 -7.31
N LEU A 212 6.38 -14.40 -6.44
CA LEU A 212 7.58 -15.07 -5.93
C LEU A 212 7.23 -16.29 -5.07
N ARG A 213 6.03 -16.30 -4.50
CA ARG A 213 5.55 -17.37 -3.60
C ARG A 213 4.79 -18.48 -4.31
N GLU A 214 4.33 -18.27 -5.53
CA GLU A 214 3.68 -19.30 -6.34
C GLU A 214 4.73 -20.37 -6.77
N ALA A 215 4.54 -21.63 -6.36
CA ALA A 215 5.47 -22.72 -6.67
C ALA A 215 5.60 -23.01 -8.18
N THR A 216 4.54 -22.75 -8.94
CA THR A 216 4.46 -22.86 -10.41
C THR A 216 4.57 -21.50 -11.11
N GLY A 217 4.78 -20.43 -10.35
CA GLY A 217 4.83 -19.06 -10.86
C GLY A 217 6.08 -18.81 -11.70
N LYS A 218 5.99 -17.85 -12.63
CA LYS A 218 7.14 -17.25 -13.29
C LYS A 218 7.55 -16.02 -12.47
N PRO A 219 8.44 -16.12 -11.46
CA PRO A 219 8.76 -15.00 -10.56
C PRO A 219 9.32 -13.78 -11.31
N VAL A 220 9.99 -14.05 -12.44
CA VAL A 220 10.51 -13.04 -13.36
C VAL A 220 9.40 -12.12 -13.88
N ILE A 221 8.18 -12.63 -14.11
CA ILE A 221 7.06 -11.79 -14.58
C ILE A 221 6.61 -10.83 -13.47
N GLY A 222 6.50 -11.31 -12.23
CA GLY A 222 6.15 -10.46 -11.09
C GLY A 222 7.18 -9.35 -10.87
N LEU A 223 8.47 -9.72 -10.87
CA LEU A 223 9.57 -8.75 -10.78
C LEU A 223 9.54 -7.73 -11.90
N ALA A 224 9.36 -8.18 -13.15
CA ALA A 224 9.28 -7.29 -14.29
C ALA A 224 8.10 -6.32 -14.18
N GLN A 225 6.90 -6.80 -13.79
CA GLN A 225 5.72 -5.97 -13.65
C GLN A 225 5.86 -4.93 -12.53
N GLY A 226 6.33 -5.35 -11.35
CA GLY A 226 6.53 -4.45 -10.20
C GLY A 226 7.59 -3.39 -10.50
N LEU A 227 8.74 -3.80 -11.06
CA LEU A 227 9.81 -2.89 -11.44
C LEU A 227 9.36 -1.91 -12.53
N THR A 228 8.66 -2.41 -13.57
CA THR A 228 8.12 -1.56 -14.64
C THR A 228 7.22 -0.47 -14.08
N LEU A 229 6.37 -0.78 -13.09
CA LEU A 229 5.46 0.19 -12.49
C LEU A 229 6.20 1.37 -11.85
N LEU A 230 7.25 1.09 -11.06
CA LEU A 230 8.02 2.12 -10.36
C LEU A 230 8.95 2.89 -11.31
N VAL A 231 9.59 2.19 -12.25
CA VAL A 231 10.43 2.84 -13.26
C VAL A 231 9.60 3.76 -14.15
N LEU A 232 8.39 3.36 -14.58
CA LEU A 232 7.52 4.26 -15.34
C LEU A 232 7.07 5.48 -14.54
N TYR A 233 6.79 5.31 -13.24
CA TYR A 233 6.45 6.43 -12.37
C TYR A 233 7.63 7.41 -12.25
N GLU A 234 8.83 6.94 -11.95
CA GLU A 234 10.00 7.83 -11.79
C GLU A 234 10.54 8.39 -13.12
N LEU A 235 10.37 7.67 -14.24
CA LEU A 235 10.60 8.25 -15.56
C LEU A 235 9.61 9.37 -15.83
N ALA A 236 8.33 9.21 -15.47
CA ALA A 236 7.36 10.27 -15.61
C ALA A 236 7.71 11.49 -14.75
N THR A 237 8.08 11.31 -13.47
CA THR A 237 8.50 12.42 -12.58
C THR A 237 9.71 13.15 -13.16
N THR A 238 10.75 12.42 -13.57
CA THR A 238 12.02 12.98 -14.07
C THR A 238 11.85 13.68 -15.43
N LEU A 239 11.09 13.10 -16.35
CA LEU A 239 10.90 13.67 -17.71
C LEU A 239 9.96 14.87 -17.69
N LEU A 240 9.00 14.90 -16.77
CA LEU A 240 8.01 15.97 -16.68
C LEU A 240 8.45 17.15 -15.80
N GLU A 241 9.50 16.98 -14.99
CA GLU A 241 10.05 18.02 -14.12
C GLU A 241 10.30 19.38 -14.83
N PRO A 242 10.90 19.45 -16.04
CA PRO A 242 11.19 20.73 -16.69
C PRO A 242 9.94 21.53 -17.10
N TYR A 243 8.77 20.89 -17.16
CA TYR A 243 7.51 21.52 -17.58
C TYR A 243 6.80 22.25 -16.43
N GLY A 244 7.43 22.35 -15.26
CA GLY A 244 6.94 23.07 -14.09
C GLY A 244 5.51 22.69 -13.73
N ALA A 245 4.60 23.66 -13.74
CA ALA A 245 3.18 23.51 -13.45
C ALA A 245 2.50 22.37 -14.20
N ARG A 246 2.68 22.34 -15.53
CA ARG A 246 2.07 21.33 -16.40
C ARG A 246 2.67 19.96 -16.12
N GLY A 247 3.97 19.93 -15.82
CA GLY A 247 4.69 18.73 -15.41
C GLY A 247 4.06 18.08 -14.17
N ILE A 248 3.81 18.86 -13.12
CA ILE A 248 3.21 18.37 -11.87
C ILE A 248 1.82 17.74 -12.11
N VAL A 249 0.97 18.38 -12.91
CA VAL A 249 -0.36 17.85 -13.25
C VAL A 249 -0.24 16.56 -14.05
N LEU A 250 0.61 16.53 -15.08
CA LEU A 250 0.83 15.35 -15.91
C LEU A 250 1.41 14.18 -15.11
N THR A 251 2.35 14.44 -14.20
CA THR A 251 2.91 13.44 -13.29
C THR A 251 1.83 12.87 -12.37
N THR A 252 0.94 13.73 -11.85
CA THR A 252 -0.18 13.27 -11.01
C THR A 252 -1.13 12.37 -11.81
N VAL A 253 -1.44 12.73 -13.05
CA VAL A 253 -2.29 11.92 -13.94
C VAL A 253 -1.61 10.58 -14.26
N ALA A 254 -0.32 10.59 -14.58
CA ALA A 254 0.46 9.37 -14.83
C ALA A 254 0.48 8.47 -13.59
N ALA A 255 0.75 9.03 -12.41
CA ALA A 255 0.73 8.32 -11.13
C ALA A 255 -0.64 7.72 -10.83
N LEU A 256 -1.73 8.41 -11.17
CA LEU A 256 -3.10 7.91 -10.99
C LEU A 256 -3.40 6.72 -11.91
N VAL A 257 -2.99 6.81 -13.18
CA VAL A 257 -3.15 5.71 -14.16
C VAL A 257 -2.31 4.49 -13.73
N LEU A 258 -1.06 4.70 -13.35
CA LEU A 258 -0.17 3.64 -12.89
C LEU A 258 -0.69 3.02 -11.59
N ALA A 259 -1.14 3.81 -10.62
CA ALA A 259 -1.70 3.31 -9.37
C ALA A 259 -2.96 2.47 -9.62
N ALA A 260 -3.83 2.89 -10.54
CA ALA A 260 -5.00 2.11 -10.95
C ALA A 260 -4.59 0.78 -11.62
N ALA A 261 -3.60 0.79 -12.52
CA ALA A 261 -3.09 -0.41 -13.15
C ALA A 261 -2.45 -1.36 -12.12
N GLY A 262 -1.65 -0.84 -11.19
CA GLY A 262 -1.04 -1.57 -10.10
C GLY A 262 -2.07 -2.21 -9.17
N LEU A 263 -3.14 -1.49 -8.81
CA LEU A 263 -4.23 -2.03 -7.99
C LEU A 263 -4.97 -3.17 -8.70
N ILE A 264 -5.26 -3.02 -9.99
CA ILE A 264 -5.90 -4.08 -10.78
C ILE A 264 -4.98 -5.31 -10.86
N ALA A 265 -3.69 -5.12 -11.09
CA ALA A 265 -2.71 -6.19 -11.12
C ALA A 265 -2.62 -6.91 -9.76
N ALA A 266 -2.43 -6.17 -8.66
CA ALA A 266 -2.38 -6.72 -7.31
C ALA A 266 -3.66 -7.51 -6.96
N ARG A 267 -4.83 -7.00 -7.37
CA ARG A 267 -6.11 -7.70 -7.17
C ARG A 267 -6.17 -9.03 -7.93
N ASN A 268 -5.72 -9.04 -9.18
CA ASN A 268 -5.69 -10.26 -9.99
C ASN A 268 -4.75 -11.31 -9.38
N GLU A 269 -3.60 -10.88 -8.85
CA GLU A 269 -2.68 -11.77 -8.13
C GLU A 269 -3.28 -12.30 -6.83
N LEU A 270 -3.95 -11.45 -6.06
CA LEU A 270 -4.69 -11.89 -4.87
C LEU A 270 -5.73 -12.94 -5.21
N HIS A 271 -6.51 -12.72 -6.26
CA HIS A 271 -7.54 -13.67 -6.65
C HIS A 271 -6.94 -15.01 -7.10
N ARG A 272 -5.84 -14.99 -7.87
CA ARG A 272 -5.13 -16.20 -8.29
C ARG A 272 -4.57 -16.97 -7.08
N GLY A 273 -3.94 -16.29 -6.13
CA GLY A 273 -3.43 -16.91 -4.91
C GLY A 273 -4.52 -17.57 -4.07
N LEU A 274 -5.66 -16.91 -3.90
CA LEU A 274 -6.80 -17.45 -3.15
C LEU A 274 -7.44 -18.66 -3.85
N LEU A 275 -7.54 -18.63 -5.18
CA LEU A 275 -8.04 -19.78 -5.96
C LEU A 275 -7.09 -20.97 -5.91
N ALA A 276 -5.77 -20.72 -5.96
CA ALA A 276 -4.77 -21.76 -5.85
C ALA A 276 -4.84 -22.46 -4.47
N GLU A 277 -4.93 -21.69 -3.39
CA GLU A 277 -5.10 -22.24 -2.04
C GLU A 277 -6.41 -23.05 -1.90
N ALA A 278 -7.51 -22.54 -2.46
CA ALA A 278 -8.78 -23.27 -2.47
C ALA A 278 -8.69 -24.60 -3.24
N GLN A 279 -7.98 -24.61 -4.37
CA GLN A 279 -7.78 -25.81 -5.17
C GLN A 279 -6.89 -26.86 -4.44
N GLU A 280 -5.82 -26.43 -3.78
CA GLU A 280 -4.96 -27.32 -2.96
C GLU A 280 -5.75 -27.97 -1.80
N ALA A 281 -6.76 -27.26 -1.27
CA ALA A 281 -7.65 -27.82 -0.27
C ALA A 281 -8.66 -28.81 -0.82
N LEU A 282 -9.17 -28.58 -2.04
CA LEU A 282 -10.09 -29.50 -2.70
C LEU A 282 -9.39 -30.77 -3.23
N SER A 283 -8.12 -30.68 -3.65
CA SER A 283 -7.32 -31.85 -4.07
C SER A 283 -6.90 -32.73 -2.89
N GLY A 284 -7.04 -32.25 -1.66
CA GLY A 284 -6.59 -32.94 -0.44
C GLY A 284 -5.09 -32.80 -0.17
N ASP A 285 -4.37 -31.95 -0.92
CA ASP A 285 -2.93 -31.76 -0.76
C ASP A 285 -2.60 -30.94 0.50
N LYS A 286 -3.40 -29.92 0.83
CA LYS A 286 -3.25 -29.09 2.04
C LYS A 286 -4.56 -28.55 2.55
N ALA A 287 -4.77 -28.47 3.86
CA ALA A 287 -5.91 -27.76 4.41
C ALA A 287 -5.82 -26.25 4.14
N LEU A 288 -6.98 -25.58 4.01
CA LEU A 288 -7.07 -24.11 3.98
C LEU A 288 -6.38 -23.54 5.22
N ALA A 289 -5.59 -22.47 5.06
CA ALA A 289 -4.99 -21.82 6.22
C ALA A 289 -6.05 -21.09 7.08
N HIS A 290 -7.11 -20.57 6.43
CA HIS A 290 -8.19 -19.83 7.08
C HIS A 290 -9.59 -20.36 6.66
N PRO A 291 -9.97 -21.56 7.12
CA PRO A 291 -11.27 -22.13 6.81
C PRO A 291 -12.39 -21.38 7.52
N ALA A 292 -13.55 -21.27 6.87
CA ALA A 292 -14.76 -20.76 7.52
C ALA A 292 -15.14 -21.62 8.74
N ALA A 293 -15.32 -21.01 9.91
CA ALA A 293 -15.87 -21.71 11.07
C ALA A 293 -17.38 -21.95 10.93
N ALA A 294 -17.92 -22.95 11.63
CA ALA A 294 -19.32 -23.37 11.50
C ALA A 294 -20.37 -22.30 11.85
N GLU A 295 -19.98 -21.25 12.56
CA GLU A 295 -20.85 -20.13 12.94
C GLU A 295 -20.43 -18.80 12.30
N GLN A 296 -19.48 -18.84 11.36
CA GLN A 296 -18.95 -17.61 10.77
C GLN A 296 -19.93 -17.00 9.77
N VAL A 297 -20.18 -15.70 9.93
CA VAL A 297 -21.05 -14.93 9.04
C VAL A 297 -20.21 -14.09 8.10
N CYS A 298 -20.65 -13.96 6.85
CA CYS A 298 -19.96 -13.15 5.86
C CYS A 298 -19.98 -11.68 6.23
N ALA A 299 -18.79 -11.09 6.41
CA ALA A 299 -18.61 -9.68 6.76
C ALA A 299 -19.09 -8.71 5.68
N HIS A 300 -19.24 -9.18 4.42
CA HIS A 300 -19.69 -8.39 3.29
C HIS A 300 -21.22 -8.38 3.12
N CYS A 301 -21.85 -9.57 3.09
CA CYS A 301 -23.28 -9.70 2.79
C CYS A 301 -24.14 -10.18 3.98
N GLY A 302 -23.53 -10.54 5.11
CA GLY A 302 -24.24 -11.03 6.30
C GLY A 302 -24.74 -12.48 6.21
N ALA A 303 -24.42 -13.22 5.14
CA ALA A 303 -24.83 -14.62 5.00
C ALA A 303 -23.98 -15.56 5.87
N ALA A 304 -24.61 -16.53 6.55
CA ALA A 304 -23.89 -17.60 7.25
C ALA A 304 -23.07 -18.43 6.27
N MET A 305 -21.83 -18.77 6.61
CA MET A 305 -20.96 -19.57 5.74
C MET A 305 -21.04 -21.06 6.06
N VAL A 306 -20.85 -21.87 5.02
CA VAL A 306 -20.65 -23.31 5.17
C VAL A 306 -19.29 -23.54 5.87
N PRO A 307 -19.22 -24.40 6.91
CA PRO A 307 -17.95 -24.73 7.54
C PRO A 307 -16.93 -25.26 6.52
N GLY A 308 -15.70 -24.76 6.57
CA GLY A 308 -14.64 -25.14 5.64
C GLY A 308 -14.73 -24.50 4.25
N ALA A 309 -15.69 -23.61 4.00
CA ALA A 309 -15.74 -22.87 2.73
C ALA A 309 -14.56 -21.90 2.61
N ALA A 310 -13.94 -21.84 1.43
CA ALA A 310 -12.90 -20.86 1.09
C ALA A 310 -13.49 -19.50 0.66
N PHE A 311 -14.74 -19.49 0.20
CA PHE A 311 -15.46 -18.31 -0.24
C PHE A 311 -16.92 -18.35 0.23
N CYS A 312 -17.49 -17.18 0.49
CA CYS A 312 -18.91 -17.04 0.76
C CYS A 312 -19.72 -17.47 -0.48
N GLN A 313 -20.60 -18.45 -0.29
CA GLN A 313 -21.47 -19.00 -1.33
C GLN A 313 -22.50 -18.00 -1.89
N VAL A 314 -22.71 -16.85 -1.22
CA VAL A 314 -23.68 -15.83 -1.66
C VAL A 314 -23.03 -14.71 -2.45
N CYS A 315 -21.87 -14.20 -2.01
CA CYS A 315 -21.25 -13.00 -2.60
C CYS A 315 -19.81 -13.17 -3.05
N GLY A 316 -19.19 -14.34 -2.81
CA GLY A 316 -17.82 -14.63 -3.25
C GLY A 316 -16.70 -14.01 -2.42
N THR A 317 -16.98 -13.35 -1.29
CA THR A 317 -15.94 -12.87 -0.36
C THR A 317 -15.17 -14.06 0.22
N ALA A 318 -13.84 -14.01 0.18
CA ALA A 318 -12.98 -15.07 0.72
C ALA A 318 -13.19 -15.23 2.24
N SER A 319 -13.22 -16.46 2.74
CA SER A 319 -13.33 -16.75 4.18
C SER A 319 -12.15 -16.18 4.96
N ALA A 320 -10.98 -16.17 4.33
CA ALA A 320 -9.79 -15.57 4.87
C ALA A 320 -9.97 -14.06 5.08
N ALA A 321 -10.76 -13.38 4.23
CA ALA A 321 -11.08 -11.97 4.33
C ALA A 321 -12.16 -11.66 5.40
N MET A 322 -12.40 -12.54 6.36
CA MET A 322 -13.44 -12.37 7.38
C MET A 322 -12.83 -12.11 8.75
N VAL A 323 -13.48 -11.25 9.54
CA VAL A 323 -13.19 -11.13 10.96
C VAL A 323 -13.70 -12.37 11.68
N TYR A 324 -12.91 -12.91 12.60
CA TYR A 324 -13.38 -13.94 13.52
C TYR A 324 -14.18 -13.26 14.63
N GLU A 325 -15.49 -13.09 14.45
CA GLU A 325 -16.35 -12.76 15.58
C GLU A 325 -16.43 -13.99 16.49
N VAL A 326 -15.70 -13.96 17.61
CA VAL A 326 -16.01 -14.84 18.73
C VAL A 326 -17.33 -14.35 19.31
N ARG A 327 -18.45 -14.92 18.87
CA ARG A 327 -19.68 -14.79 19.64
C ARG A 327 -19.44 -15.54 20.95
N PRO A 328 -19.56 -14.92 22.14
CA PRO A 328 -19.46 -15.66 23.38
C PRO A 328 -20.51 -16.77 23.35
N ARG A 329 -20.06 -18.01 23.51
CA ARG A 329 -20.90 -19.21 23.53
C ARG A 329 -22.06 -18.95 24.48
N GLN A 330 -23.27 -18.78 23.93
CA GLN A 330 -24.47 -18.60 24.73
C GLN A 330 -24.76 -19.97 25.37
N LEU A 331 -24.40 -20.10 26.64
CA LEU A 331 -24.65 -21.31 27.42
C LEU A 331 -26.18 -21.57 27.41
N PRO A 332 -26.63 -22.78 27.05
CA PRO A 332 -28.05 -23.10 27.02
C PRO A 332 -28.66 -22.93 28.42
N GLY A 333 -29.84 -22.32 28.44
CA GLY A 333 -30.50 -21.77 29.62
C GLY A 333 -30.45 -22.65 30.86
N GLY A 334 -29.89 -22.09 31.93
CA GLY A 334 -30.15 -22.56 33.29
C GLY A 334 -31.63 -22.30 33.63
N LYS A 335 -32.37 -23.36 33.95
CA LYS A 335 -33.73 -23.26 34.48
C LYS A 335 -33.74 -22.38 35.74
N PRO A 336 -34.78 -21.56 35.96
CA PRO A 336 -34.94 -20.87 37.24
C PRO A 336 -35.19 -21.91 38.33
N VAL A 337 -34.32 -21.94 39.33
CA VAL A 337 -34.56 -22.66 40.58
C VAL A 337 -35.47 -21.76 41.41
N ALA A 338 -36.65 -22.28 41.73
CA ALA A 338 -37.61 -21.70 42.65
C ALA A 338 -37.11 -21.77 44.10
#